data_AF-A0A6J4BUM5-F1
#
_entry.id   AF-A0A6J4BUM5-F1
#
_cell.length_a   1.000
_cell.length_b   1.000
_cell.length_c   1.000
_cell.angle_alpha   90.00
_cell.angle_beta   90.00
_cell.angle_gamma   90.00
#
_symmetry.space_group_name_H-M   'P 1'
#
loop_
_entity.id
_entity.type
_entity.pdbx_description
1 polymer ?
#
loop_
_entity_poly.entity_id
_entity_poly.type
_entity_poly.pdbx_seq_one_letter_code
_entity_poly.pdbx_strand_id
1 'polypeptide(L)'
;MFAFDIRRLFRSCCNRGDYGDGIYARSDATRIDGRGGAWDDVGHTGSETAMLVPPLLHGLILAVVIGIVAGLRAMMAPAAIAWAASRGTLPLQGTWLAFLGYRFTPWIFTLLAAIELVTDQLPSTPSRKVPSQFAARLLTGGSSGAAVGYGIGAPVPGLVLGLVGAVVGIYGGAASRARLASAFGNDRPAALIEDAVAIILAVLVVVSI
;
A
#
# COMPACT_ATOMS: atom_id res chain seq x y z
N MET A 1 9.10 0.74 22.35
CA MET A 1 10.46 1.00 21.83
C MET A 1 10.71 -0.03 20.73
N PHE A 2 10.37 0.34 19.49
CA PHE A 2 10.34 -0.57 18.34
C PHE A 2 11.75 -0.73 17.75
N ALA A 3 12.39 -1.86 18.02
CA ALA A 3 13.62 -2.27 17.35
C ALA A 3 13.26 -3.04 16.06
N PHE A 4 13.49 -2.40 14.92
CA PHE A 4 13.36 -2.98 13.59
C PHE A 4 14.52 -3.97 13.37
N ASP A 5 14.33 -5.25 13.72
CA ASP A 5 15.38 -6.26 13.64
C ASP A 5 15.47 -6.89 12.23
N ILE A 6 16.38 -6.35 11.43
CA ILE A 6 16.79 -6.82 10.09
C ILE A 6 17.23 -8.31 10.09
N ARG A 7 17.64 -8.90 11.22
CA ARG A 7 18.09 -10.32 11.25
C ARG A 7 16.93 -11.32 11.16
N ARG A 8 15.70 -10.96 11.54
CA ARG A 8 14.51 -11.81 11.31
C ARG A 8 14.15 -11.93 9.83
N LEU A 9 14.46 -10.90 9.04
CA LEU A 9 14.19 -10.82 7.61
C LEU A 9 14.97 -11.87 6.81
N PHE A 10 16.22 -12.16 7.18
CA PHE A 10 17.05 -13.16 6.49
C PHE A 10 16.63 -14.60 6.80
N ARG A 11 16.18 -14.88 8.03
CA ARG A 11 15.90 -16.26 8.47
C ARG A 11 14.65 -16.87 7.82
N SER A 12 13.64 -16.06 7.49
CA SER A 12 12.45 -16.52 6.73
C SER A 12 12.71 -16.76 5.25
N CYS A 13 13.85 -16.33 4.70
CA CYS A 13 14.17 -16.47 3.29
C CYS A 13 14.82 -17.82 2.94
N CYS A 14 15.51 -18.46 3.90
CA CYS A 14 16.21 -19.72 3.67
C CYS A 14 15.34 -20.97 3.83
N ASN A 15 14.15 -20.88 4.44
CA ASN A 15 13.34 -22.07 4.77
C ASN A 15 12.14 -22.30 3.84
N ARG A 16 12.14 -21.70 2.64
CA ARG A 16 10.99 -21.79 1.70
C ARG A 16 11.35 -22.52 0.40
N GLY A 17 12.11 -23.60 0.55
CA GLY A 17 12.53 -24.50 -0.53
C GLY A 17 11.56 -25.66 -0.81
N ASP A 18 10.33 -25.64 -0.32
CA ASP A 18 9.39 -26.75 -0.47
C ASP A 18 7.99 -26.24 -0.87
N TYR A 19 7.83 -25.92 -2.15
CA TYR A 19 6.56 -25.50 -2.75
C TYR A 19 6.32 -26.31 -4.02
N GLY A 20 6.15 -27.61 -3.83
CA GLY A 20 5.84 -28.51 -4.94
C GLY A 20 5.62 -29.93 -4.48
N ASP A 21 4.67 -30.16 -3.56
CA ASP A 21 4.03 -31.47 -3.34
C ASP A 21 2.81 -31.30 -2.42
N GLY A 22 1.60 -31.60 -2.91
CA GLY A 22 0.42 -31.58 -2.04
C GLY A 22 -0.96 -31.50 -2.69
N ILE A 23 -1.08 -31.40 -4.02
CA ILE A 23 -2.40 -31.28 -4.68
C ILE A 23 -3.07 -32.65 -4.95
N TYR A 24 -2.43 -33.79 -4.65
CA TYR A 24 -3.07 -35.11 -4.75
C TYR A 24 -2.82 -35.98 -3.52
N ALA A 25 -3.47 -35.66 -2.39
CA ALA A 25 -3.77 -36.66 -1.38
C ALA A 25 -4.95 -36.24 -0.50
N ARG A 26 -5.93 -37.14 -0.42
CA ARG A 26 -6.95 -37.31 0.64
C ARG A 26 -8.40 -37.07 0.20
N SER A 27 -8.83 -37.90 -0.74
CA SER A 27 -10.11 -38.62 -0.60
C SER A 27 -9.89 -39.76 0.40
N ASP A 28 -10.90 -40.05 1.22
CA ASP A 28 -10.99 -41.10 2.25
C ASP A 28 -10.60 -40.69 3.69
N ALA A 29 -11.63 -40.36 4.49
CA ALA A 29 -11.88 -41.00 5.79
C ALA A 29 -13.19 -40.47 6.39
N THR A 30 -14.26 -41.25 6.26
CA THR A 30 -15.41 -41.23 7.15
C THR A 30 -15.00 -41.66 8.55
N ARG A 31 -15.27 -40.84 9.58
CA ARG A 31 -15.63 -41.34 10.92
C ARG A 31 -16.42 -40.30 11.70
N ILE A 32 -17.68 -40.62 11.94
CA ILE A 32 -18.53 -40.02 12.95
C ILE A 32 -17.98 -40.50 14.30
N ASP A 33 -17.56 -39.58 15.17
CA ASP A 33 -17.60 -39.79 16.61
C ASP A 33 -18.43 -38.68 17.28
N GLY A 34 -19.40 -39.12 18.07
CA GLY A 34 -20.24 -38.25 18.88
C GLY A 34 -19.66 -38.19 20.28
N ARG A 35 -19.02 -37.07 20.63
CA ARG A 35 -18.84 -36.66 22.03
C ARG A 35 -19.08 -35.16 22.15
N GLY A 36 -20.16 -34.83 22.85
CA GLY A 36 -20.47 -33.47 23.26
C GLY A 36 -19.48 -32.95 24.30
N GLY A 37 -19.30 -31.64 24.29
CA GLY A 37 -18.60 -30.91 25.32
C GLY A 37 -18.20 -29.54 24.84
N ALA A 38 -18.70 -28.53 25.54
CA ALA A 38 -18.00 -27.27 25.74
C ALA A 38 -17.96 -26.30 24.56
N TRP A 39 -19.06 -25.56 24.44
CA TRP A 39 -19.06 -24.16 24.01
C TRP A 39 -18.32 -23.24 25.02
N ASP A 40 -17.27 -23.73 25.69
CA ASP A 40 -16.61 -23.07 26.83
C ASP A 40 -15.32 -22.32 26.46
N ASP A 41 -14.96 -22.23 25.18
CA ASP A 41 -13.91 -21.31 24.70
C ASP A 41 -14.48 -20.07 23.98
N VAL A 42 -15.77 -19.78 24.18
CA VAL A 42 -16.37 -18.46 23.88
C VAL A 42 -16.00 -17.49 25.02
N GLY A 43 -14.70 -17.24 25.16
CA GLY A 43 -14.12 -16.59 26.33
C GLY A 43 -12.73 -16.00 26.11
N HIS A 44 -12.44 -15.50 24.90
CA HIS A 44 -11.44 -14.44 24.73
C HIS A 44 -12.16 -13.14 24.39
N THR A 45 -12.83 -12.63 25.42
CA THR A 45 -13.08 -11.21 25.68
C THR A 45 -11.75 -10.45 25.62
N GLY A 46 -11.32 -10.16 24.39
CA GLY A 46 -10.15 -9.38 24.04
C GLY A 46 -10.15 -8.90 22.58
N SER A 47 -11.06 -9.38 21.73
CA SER A 47 -11.25 -8.87 20.36
C SER A 47 -12.11 -7.60 20.28
N GLU A 48 -12.66 -7.12 21.40
CA GLU A 48 -13.59 -5.99 21.43
C GLU A 48 -12.92 -4.59 21.42
N THR A 49 -11.58 -4.48 21.48
CA THR A 49 -10.90 -3.17 21.52
C THR A 49 -10.19 -2.74 20.22
N ALA A 50 -10.33 -3.45 19.10
CA ALA A 50 -9.63 -3.09 17.85
C ALA A 50 -10.54 -2.79 16.64
N MET A 51 -11.86 -2.71 16.79
CA MET A 51 -12.77 -2.26 15.72
C MET A 51 -13.58 -1.03 16.16
N LEU A 52 -12.93 0.13 16.29
CA LEU A 52 -13.65 1.41 16.24
C LEU A 52 -14.05 1.77 14.79
N VAL A 53 -13.61 1.00 13.80
CA VAL A 53 -13.89 1.20 12.37
C VAL A 53 -14.15 -0.18 11.73
N PRO A 54 -15.27 -0.40 11.00
CA PRO A 54 -15.49 -1.62 10.24
C PRO A 54 -14.30 -1.90 9.31
N PRO A 55 -13.85 -3.16 9.15
CA PRO A 55 -12.67 -3.49 8.33
C PRO A 55 -12.80 -3.00 6.88
N LEU A 56 -14.04 -2.95 6.37
CA LEU A 56 -14.38 -2.33 5.08
C LEU A 56 -14.09 -0.82 5.08
N LEU A 57 -14.58 -0.08 6.07
CA LEU A 57 -14.37 1.37 6.15
C LEU A 57 -12.89 1.70 6.33
N HIS A 58 -12.17 0.92 7.16
CA HIS A 58 -10.72 1.07 7.34
C HIS A 58 -9.97 0.90 6.02
N GLY A 59 -10.19 -0.20 5.29
CA GLY A 59 -9.53 -0.44 4.01
C GLY A 59 -9.91 0.56 2.92
N LEU A 60 -11.15 1.06 2.90
CA LEU A 60 -11.58 2.11 1.96
C LEU A 60 -10.89 3.45 2.26
N ILE A 61 -10.72 3.81 3.54
CA ILE A 61 -9.94 4.99 3.93
C ILE A 61 -8.49 4.84 3.46
N LEU A 62 -7.87 3.69 3.70
CA LEU A 62 -6.51 3.41 3.25
C LEU A 62 -6.38 3.48 1.71
N ALA A 63 -7.40 3.04 0.96
CA ALA A 63 -7.45 3.16 -0.49
C ALA A 63 -7.46 4.64 -0.95
N VAL A 64 -8.20 5.52 -0.27
CA VAL A 64 -8.15 6.97 -0.54
C VAL A 64 -6.77 7.53 -0.21
N VAL A 65 -6.22 7.20 0.97
CA VAL A 65 -4.94 7.74 1.43
C VAL A 65 -3.80 7.32 0.50
N ILE A 66 -3.74 6.06 0.07
CA ILE A 66 -2.72 5.61 -0.88
C ILE A 66 -2.90 6.25 -2.26
N GLY A 67 -4.15 6.55 -2.64
CA GLY A 67 -4.46 7.39 -3.79
C GLY A 67 -3.86 8.79 -3.66
N ILE A 68 -4.07 9.45 -2.52
CA ILE A 68 -3.49 10.79 -2.25
C ILE A 68 -1.97 10.74 -2.35
N VAL A 69 -1.32 9.74 -1.75
CA VAL A 69 0.13 9.52 -1.87
C VAL A 69 0.56 9.42 -3.33
N ALA A 70 -0.15 8.62 -4.15
CA ALA A 70 0.12 8.51 -5.58
C ALA A 70 -0.05 9.85 -6.32
N GLY A 71 -1.05 10.64 -5.91
CA GLY A 71 -1.32 11.97 -6.46
C GLY A 71 -0.23 13.00 -6.15
N LEU A 72 0.44 12.87 -5.01
CA LEU A 72 1.63 13.66 -4.66
C LEU A 72 2.87 13.14 -5.41
N ARG A 73 3.09 11.82 -5.42
CA ARG A 73 4.23 11.13 -6.05
C ARG A 73 3.82 9.80 -6.67
N ALA A 74 4.05 9.63 -7.97
CA ALA A 74 3.51 8.51 -8.73
C ALA A 74 4.04 7.15 -8.27
N MET A 75 5.33 7.03 -7.99
CA MET A 75 6.00 5.76 -7.68
C MET A 75 5.98 5.41 -6.19
N MET A 76 5.57 6.33 -5.33
CA MET A 76 5.58 6.11 -3.87
C MET A 76 4.47 5.16 -3.42
N ALA A 77 3.28 5.28 -3.99
CA ALA A 77 2.15 4.38 -3.72
C ALA A 77 2.43 2.90 -4.10
N PRO A 78 2.87 2.57 -5.33
CA PRO A 78 3.16 1.18 -5.70
C PRO A 78 4.36 0.62 -4.92
N ALA A 79 5.34 1.45 -4.53
CA ALA A 79 6.42 1.04 -3.64
C ALA A 79 5.87 0.59 -2.27
N ALA A 80 5.00 1.40 -1.65
CA ALA A 80 4.37 1.08 -0.38
C ALA A 80 3.54 -0.22 -0.45
N ILE A 81 2.73 -0.38 -1.50
CA ILE A 81 1.94 -1.60 -1.70
C ILE A 81 2.83 -2.82 -1.96
N ALA A 82 3.92 -2.69 -2.71
CA ALA A 82 4.87 -3.79 -2.92
C ALA A 82 5.54 -4.23 -1.60
N TRP A 83 5.85 -3.28 -0.70
CA TRP A 83 6.34 -3.60 0.65
C TRP A 83 5.27 -4.30 1.49
N ALA A 84 4.02 -3.88 1.42
CA ALA A 84 2.93 -4.55 2.14
C ALA A 84 2.66 -5.96 1.57
N ALA A 85 2.60 -6.11 0.25
CA ALA A 85 2.43 -7.39 -0.44
C ALA A 85 3.58 -8.37 -0.19
N SER A 86 4.84 -7.90 -0.21
CA SER A 86 6.01 -8.76 0.05
C SER A 86 6.10 -9.25 1.51
N ARG A 87 5.48 -8.55 2.47
CA ARG A 87 5.30 -9.02 3.85
C ARG A 87 4.17 -10.04 4.00
N GLY A 88 3.39 -10.28 2.95
CA GLY A 88 2.24 -11.19 2.96
C GLY A 88 1.00 -10.59 3.63
N THR A 89 0.97 -9.27 3.87
CA THR A 89 -0.19 -8.62 4.52
C THR A 89 -1.35 -8.37 3.54
N LEU A 90 -1.11 -8.41 2.22
CA LEU A 90 -2.18 -8.37 1.21
C LEU A 90 -2.30 -9.70 0.44
N PRO A 91 -3.52 -10.27 0.35
CA PRO A 91 -3.79 -11.45 -0.46
C PRO A 91 -3.92 -11.06 -1.95
N LEU A 92 -2.81 -10.79 -2.62
CA LEU A 92 -2.79 -10.48 -4.06
C LEU A 92 -2.60 -11.72 -4.95
N GLN A 93 -2.48 -12.91 -4.34
CA GLN A 93 -2.27 -14.17 -5.07
C GLN A 93 -3.50 -14.52 -5.92
N GLY A 94 -3.27 -14.97 -7.16
CA GLY A 94 -4.35 -15.26 -8.11
C GLY A 94 -4.98 -14.01 -8.76
N THR A 95 -4.47 -12.81 -8.46
CA THR A 95 -4.89 -11.56 -9.12
C THR A 95 -3.83 -11.09 -10.11
N TRP A 96 -4.20 -10.19 -11.02
CA TRP A 96 -3.24 -9.55 -11.93
C TRP A 96 -2.19 -8.68 -11.19
N LEU A 97 -2.40 -8.34 -9.91
CA LEU A 97 -1.47 -7.61 -9.05
C LEU A 97 -0.46 -8.51 -8.33
N ALA A 98 -0.49 -9.83 -8.54
CA ALA A 98 0.40 -10.77 -7.85
C ALA A 98 1.90 -10.41 -8.00
N PHE A 99 2.29 -9.75 -9.09
CA PHE A 99 3.66 -9.29 -9.32
C PHE A 99 4.17 -8.29 -8.26
N LEU A 100 3.28 -7.53 -7.59
CA LEU A 100 3.64 -6.62 -6.50
C LEU A 100 4.16 -7.36 -5.26
N GLY A 101 3.76 -8.62 -5.07
CA GLY A 101 4.24 -9.48 -3.99
C GLY A 101 5.60 -10.14 -4.26
N TYR A 102 6.18 -9.99 -5.46
CA TYR A 102 7.45 -10.62 -5.80
C TYR A 102 8.63 -9.98 -5.04
N ARG A 103 9.61 -10.80 -4.65
CA ARG A 103 10.68 -10.42 -3.71
C ARG A 103 11.45 -9.15 -4.11
N PHE A 104 11.68 -8.95 -5.40
CA PHE A 104 12.48 -7.83 -5.91
C PHE A 104 11.65 -6.60 -6.27
N THR A 105 10.32 -6.75 -6.44
CA THR A 105 9.40 -5.67 -6.79
C THR A 105 9.46 -4.45 -5.84
N PRO A 106 9.46 -4.60 -4.49
CA PRO A 106 9.54 -3.45 -3.60
C PRO A 106 10.84 -2.64 -3.77
N TRP A 107 11.96 -3.31 -4.05
CA TRP A 107 13.24 -2.64 -4.27
C TRP A 107 13.25 -1.84 -5.57
N ILE A 108 12.70 -2.40 -6.64
CA ILE A 108 12.58 -1.72 -7.94
C ILE A 108 11.71 -0.47 -7.80
N PHE A 109 10.52 -0.59 -7.20
CA PHE A 109 9.64 0.57 -7.03
C PHE A 109 10.20 1.60 -6.05
N THR A 110 10.93 1.18 -5.01
CA THR A 110 11.61 2.13 -4.11
C THR A 110 12.71 2.89 -4.85
N LEU A 111 13.48 2.23 -5.71
CA LEU A 111 14.47 2.89 -6.55
C LEU A 111 13.82 3.89 -7.52
N LEU A 112 12.72 3.51 -8.16
CA LEU A 112 11.96 4.41 -9.04
C LEU A 112 11.40 5.62 -8.27
N ALA A 113 10.88 5.42 -7.05
CA ALA A 113 10.43 6.50 -6.18
C ALA A 113 11.57 7.43 -5.77
N ALA A 114 12.76 6.89 -5.48
CA ALA A 114 13.94 7.69 -5.18
C ALA A 114 14.38 8.53 -6.40
N ILE A 115 14.36 7.95 -7.60
CA ILE A 115 14.65 8.67 -8.84
C ILE A 115 13.64 9.81 -9.05
N GLU A 116 12.34 9.54 -8.88
CA GLU A 116 11.28 10.56 -8.98
C GLU A 116 11.54 11.73 -8.03
N LEU A 117 11.89 11.46 -6.77
CA LEU A 117 12.23 12.48 -5.76
C LEU A 117 13.45 13.32 -6.17
N VAL A 118 14.53 12.68 -6.65
CA VAL A 118 15.73 13.40 -7.08
C VAL A 118 15.43 14.28 -8.30
N THR A 119 14.73 13.73 -9.29
CA THR A 119 14.42 14.47 -10.54
C THR A 119 13.49 15.67 -10.33
N ASP A 120 12.67 15.67 -9.28
CA ASP A 120 11.80 16.82 -8.96
C ASP A 120 12.55 18.01 -8.36
N GLN A 121 13.72 17.78 -7.75
CA GLN A 121 14.53 18.83 -7.14
C GLN A 121 15.44 19.54 -8.15
N LEU A 122 15.61 18.98 -9.36
CA LEU A 122 16.43 19.58 -10.41
C LEU A 122 15.68 20.74 -11.09
N PRO A 123 16.35 21.88 -11.35
CA PRO A 123 15.76 23.03 -12.04
C PRO A 123 15.72 22.75 -13.54
N SER A 124 14.96 21.76 -13.96
CA SER A 124 14.76 21.45 -15.38
C SER A 124 13.55 22.21 -15.91
N THR A 125 13.81 23.36 -16.52
CA THR A 125 12.95 23.92 -17.58
C THR A 125 13.35 23.24 -18.90
N PRO A 126 12.41 22.67 -19.69
CA PRO A 126 11.38 23.46 -20.37
C PRO A 126 9.93 22.95 -20.27
N SER A 127 9.02 23.92 -20.12
CA SER A 127 7.73 24.11 -20.81
C SER A 127 6.69 22.97 -20.93
N ARG A 128 5.65 23.11 -20.09
CA ARG A 128 4.20 22.93 -20.37
C ARG A 128 3.64 21.50 -20.53
N LYS A 129 2.81 21.14 -19.53
CA LYS A 129 1.68 20.18 -19.58
C LYS A 129 2.09 18.77 -20.03
N VAL A 130 2.69 17.98 -19.14
CA VAL A 130 2.90 16.55 -19.40
C VAL A 130 1.71 15.75 -18.85
N PRO A 131 0.66 15.47 -19.66
CA PRO A 131 -0.44 14.58 -19.24
C PRO A 131 0.07 13.19 -18.85
N SER A 132 1.29 12.82 -19.26
CA SER A 132 1.94 11.57 -18.85
C SER A 132 2.11 11.45 -17.33
N GLN A 133 2.47 12.53 -16.63
CA GLN A 133 2.65 12.49 -15.17
C GLN A 133 1.30 12.39 -14.45
N PHE A 134 0.28 13.08 -14.94
CA PHE A 134 -1.10 12.96 -14.43
C PHE A 134 -1.63 11.53 -14.61
N ALA A 135 -1.46 10.97 -15.81
CA ALA A 135 -1.87 9.61 -16.11
C ALA A 135 -1.11 8.59 -15.26
N ALA A 136 0.20 8.74 -15.09
CA ALA A 136 1.00 7.88 -14.23
C ALA A 136 0.46 7.87 -12.79
N ARG A 137 0.16 9.04 -12.21
CA ARG A 137 -0.39 9.17 -10.85
C ARG A 137 -1.77 8.53 -10.69
N LEU A 138 -2.63 8.67 -11.70
CA LEU A 138 -3.95 8.01 -11.70
C LEU A 138 -3.80 6.49 -11.79
N LEU A 139 -2.96 5.99 -12.70
CA LEU A 139 -2.74 4.56 -12.88
C LEU A 139 -2.13 3.93 -11.63
N THR A 140 -1.11 4.56 -11.04
CA THR A 140 -0.49 4.04 -9.83
C THR A 140 -1.38 4.19 -8.61
N GLY A 141 -2.16 5.27 -8.49
CA GLY A 141 -3.13 5.46 -7.41
C GLY A 141 -4.31 4.50 -7.48
N GLY A 142 -4.91 4.32 -8.66
CA GLY A 142 -6.01 3.38 -8.88
C GLY A 142 -5.58 1.92 -8.69
N SER A 143 -4.42 1.52 -9.23
CA SER A 143 -3.89 0.16 -9.02
C SER A 143 -3.50 -0.09 -7.56
N SER A 144 -2.89 0.88 -6.88
CA SER A 144 -2.57 0.76 -5.45
C SER A 144 -3.82 0.70 -4.57
N GLY A 145 -4.85 1.50 -4.89
CA GLY A 145 -6.16 1.45 -4.22
C GLY A 145 -6.89 0.12 -4.47
N ALA A 146 -6.82 -0.42 -5.68
CA ALA A 146 -7.33 -1.76 -6.00
C ALA A 146 -6.62 -2.84 -5.19
N ALA A 147 -5.29 -2.73 -5.01
CA ALA A 147 -4.50 -3.64 -4.18
C ALA A 147 -5.03 -3.69 -2.75
N VAL A 148 -5.24 -2.51 -2.13
CA VAL A 148 -5.84 -2.40 -0.79
C VAL A 148 -7.25 -2.98 -0.79
N GLY A 149 -8.05 -2.70 -1.83
CA GLY A 149 -9.39 -3.23 -2.01
C GLY A 149 -9.45 -4.76 -2.06
N TYR A 150 -8.46 -5.43 -2.65
CA TYR A 150 -8.35 -6.90 -2.60
C TYR A 150 -8.19 -7.43 -1.17
N GLY A 151 -7.49 -6.69 -0.29
CA GLY A 151 -7.33 -7.05 1.13
C GLY A 151 -8.65 -7.08 1.91
N ILE A 152 -9.66 -6.35 1.45
CA ILE A 152 -10.99 -6.25 2.09
C ILE A 152 -12.12 -6.85 1.24
N GLY A 153 -11.80 -7.55 0.15
CA GLY A 153 -12.80 -8.13 -0.77
C GLY A 153 -13.59 -7.12 -1.61
N ALA A 154 -13.15 -5.86 -1.68
CA ALA A 154 -13.80 -4.76 -2.41
C ALA A 154 -12.83 -4.05 -3.38
N PRO A 155 -12.29 -4.74 -4.41
CA PRO A 155 -11.28 -4.18 -5.31
C PRO A 155 -11.80 -3.02 -6.16
N VAL A 156 -13.07 -3.05 -6.60
CA VAL A 156 -13.66 -1.97 -7.42
C VAL A 156 -13.84 -0.68 -6.60
N PRO A 157 -14.45 -0.70 -5.40
CA PRO A 157 -14.45 0.46 -4.52
C PRO A 157 -13.05 0.97 -4.19
N GLY A 158 -12.09 0.06 -3.91
CA GLY A 158 -10.69 0.43 -3.67
C GLY A 158 -10.04 1.15 -4.85
N LEU A 159 -10.28 0.68 -6.08
CA LEU A 159 -9.78 1.32 -7.31
C LEU A 159 -10.35 2.73 -7.47
N VAL A 160 -11.67 2.88 -7.35
CA VAL A 160 -12.36 4.16 -7.52
C VAL A 160 -11.87 5.16 -6.46
N LEU A 161 -11.79 4.74 -5.20
CA LEU A 161 -11.29 5.58 -4.12
C LEU A 161 -9.80 5.93 -4.28
N GLY A 162 -8.99 5.01 -4.81
CA GLY A 162 -7.60 5.28 -5.17
C GLY A 162 -7.48 6.34 -6.27
N LEU A 163 -8.34 6.29 -7.30
CA LEU A 163 -8.39 7.33 -8.35
C LEU A 163 -8.84 8.68 -7.78
N VAL A 164 -9.90 8.70 -6.96
CA VAL A 164 -10.38 9.93 -6.30
C VAL A 164 -9.29 10.52 -5.41
N GLY A 165 -8.62 9.69 -4.61
CA GLY A 165 -7.48 10.09 -3.79
C GLY A 165 -6.36 10.69 -4.63
N ALA A 166 -6.01 10.07 -5.77
CA ALA A 166 -4.98 10.58 -6.67
C ALA A 166 -5.33 11.96 -7.23
N VAL A 167 -6.57 12.16 -7.65
CA VAL A 167 -7.06 13.47 -8.11
C VAL A 167 -6.95 14.52 -6.99
N VAL A 168 -7.37 14.17 -5.77
CA VAL A 168 -7.25 15.05 -4.60
C VAL A 168 -5.80 15.38 -4.29
N GLY A 169 -4.88 14.41 -4.34
CA GLY A 169 -3.44 14.62 -4.14
C GLY A 169 -2.83 15.55 -5.18
N ILE A 170 -3.20 15.40 -6.46
CA ILE A 170 -2.69 16.24 -7.56
C ILE A 170 -3.10 17.70 -7.38
N TYR A 171 -4.40 17.96 -7.16
CA TYR A 171 -4.88 19.34 -6.99
C TYR A 171 -4.49 19.92 -5.62
N GLY A 172 -4.47 19.10 -4.58
CA GLY A 172 -4.06 19.48 -3.23
C GLY A 172 -2.58 19.89 -3.14
N GLY A 173 -1.68 19.10 -3.75
CA GLY A 173 -0.25 19.41 -3.85
C GLY A 173 0.03 20.66 -4.69
N ALA A 174 -0.68 20.85 -5.81
CA ALA A 174 -0.56 22.07 -6.61
C ALA A 174 -1.01 23.33 -5.84
N ALA A 175 -2.12 23.24 -5.10
CA ALA A 175 -2.63 24.36 -4.30
C ALA A 175 -1.72 24.67 -3.10
N SER A 176 -1.16 23.67 -2.44
CA SER A 176 -0.22 23.88 -1.32
C SER A 176 1.06 24.56 -1.80
N ARG A 177 1.64 24.11 -2.93
CA ARG A 177 2.79 24.76 -3.57
C ARG A 177 2.52 26.22 -3.90
N ALA A 178 1.38 26.52 -4.54
CA ALA A 178 1.03 27.89 -4.89
C ALA A 178 0.91 28.82 -3.66
N ARG A 179 0.30 28.32 -2.57
CA ARG A 179 0.19 29.07 -1.31
C ARG A 179 1.55 29.29 -0.65
N LEU A 180 2.40 28.25 -0.61
CA LEU A 180 3.73 28.34 0.00
C LEU A 180 4.69 29.22 -0.83
N ALA A 181 4.61 29.16 -2.16
CA ALA A 181 5.37 30.03 -3.06
C ALA A 181 5.04 31.52 -2.80
N SER A 182 3.74 31.83 -2.62
CA SER A 182 3.30 33.19 -2.28
C SER A 182 3.76 33.67 -0.90
N ALA A 183 4.00 32.75 0.04
CA ALA A 183 4.39 33.07 1.42
C ALA A 183 5.91 33.16 1.62
N PHE A 184 6.69 32.31 0.94
CA PHE A 184 8.14 32.17 1.16
C PHE A 184 9.02 32.69 0.02
N GLY A 185 8.43 33.04 -1.14
CA GLY A 185 9.17 33.56 -2.30
C GLY A 185 10.13 32.56 -2.95
N ASN A 186 10.08 31.28 -2.56
CA ASN A 186 10.93 30.20 -3.06
C ASN A 186 10.18 28.85 -2.99
N ASP A 187 10.25 28.07 -4.07
CA ASP A 187 9.46 26.84 -4.25
C ASP A 187 10.08 25.60 -3.59
N ARG A 188 11.40 25.64 -3.31
CA ARG A 188 12.15 24.50 -2.75
C ARG A 188 11.69 24.01 -1.37
N PRO A 189 11.45 24.87 -0.35
CA PRO A 189 10.99 24.39 0.95
C PRO A 189 9.60 23.75 0.89
N ALA A 190 8.74 24.19 -0.03
CA ALA A 190 7.40 23.63 -0.20
C ALA A 190 7.46 22.17 -0.72
N ALA A 191 8.33 21.89 -1.70
CA ALA A 191 8.50 20.55 -2.26
C ALA A 191 9.00 19.53 -1.22
N LEU A 192 9.94 19.93 -0.35
CA LEU A 192 10.46 19.05 0.70
C LEU A 192 9.40 18.68 1.74
N ILE A 193 8.53 19.62 2.12
CA ILE A 193 7.44 19.37 3.07
C ILE A 193 6.43 18.39 2.46
N GLU A 194 6.10 18.57 1.17
CA GLU A 194 5.18 17.68 0.46
C GLU A 194 5.73 16.24 0.38
N ASP A 195 7.01 16.09 0.05
CA ASP A 195 7.68 14.79 0.01
C ASP A 195 7.66 14.10 1.38
N ALA A 196 7.91 14.85 2.46
CA ALA A 196 7.84 14.33 3.82
C ALA A 196 6.41 13.85 4.18
N VAL A 197 5.38 14.63 3.82
CA VAL A 197 3.98 14.24 4.03
C VAL A 197 3.64 12.98 3.24
N ALA A 198 4.06 12.89 1.98
CA ALA A 198 3.81 11.72 1.14
C ALA A 198 4.45 10.45 1.74
N ILE A 199 5.69 10.54 2.22
CA ILE A 199 6.40 9.41 2.86
C ILE A 199 5.69 8.99 4.14
N ILE A 200 5.31 9.95 5.00
CA ILE A 200 4.62 9.67 6.27
C ILE A 200 3.29 8.95 5.99
N LEU A 201 2.49 9.46 5.06
CA LEU A 201 1.22 8.84 4.67
C LEU A 201 1.42 7.44 4.09
N ALA A 202 2.43 7.24 3.25
CA ALA A 202 2.76 5.93 2.69
C ALA A 202 3.12 4.91 3.78
N VAL A 203 3.96 5.30 4.75
CA VAL A 203 4.33 4.46 5.89
C VAL A 203 3.11 4.16 6.77
N LEU A 204 2.26 5.16 7.02
CA LEU A 204 1.02 4.97 7.79
C LEU A 204 0.11 3.94 7.13
N VAL A 205 -0.05 3.98 5.80
CA VAL A 205 -0.82 2.96 5.07
C VAL A 205 -0.21 1.59 5.27
N VAL A 206 1.10 1.44 5.08
CA VAL A 206 1.81 0.15 5.20
C VAL A 206 1.70 -0.43 6.60
N VAL A 207 1.72 0.38 7.64
CA VAL A 207 1.57 -0.06 9.04
C VAL A 207 0.11 -0.37 9.41
N SER A 208 -0.85 0.23 8.70
CA SER A 208 -2.28 0.10 8.99
C SER A 208 -2.99 -1.00 8.19
N ILE A 209 -2.29 -1.65 7.25
CA ILE A 209 -2.72 -2.88 6.55
C ILE A 209 -2.32 -4.08 7.39
#